data_AF-A0A5B8V748-F1
#
_entry.id   AF-A0A5B8V748-F1
#
_cell.length_a   1.000
_cell.length_b   1.000
_cell.length_c   1.000
_cell.angle_alpha   90.00
_cell.angle_beta   90.00
_cell.angle_gamma   90.00
#
_symmetry.space_group_name_H-M   'P 1'
#
loop_
_entity.id
_entity.type
_entity.pdbx_description
1 polymer ?
#
loop_
_entity_poly.entity_id
_entity_poly.type
_entity_poly.pdbx_seq_one_letter_code
_entity_poly.pdbx_strand_id
1 'polypeptide(L)'
;MLLQIKKTGDKTYRIDGNPYFIAGLVCFIITFLLGLIGTKGLDKAFVYAAGITILVTPIVYVLDQVGKKKHRKIISSKLFQHLLAIGFEVEEQKDYTGLIGERNQTAFRIYYDWNKLSKGFFSFGDIVIVGYFEPLVNNFEKGTINEELLNSLNSKYKETFWTSKKILSRFAPAFFLRHLNYYPFTNTDAVIADLDKITDLIKESGLTPISKKALLERQKEFGYNYAPPIDTFGLEQVD
;
A
#
# COMPACT_ATOMS: atom_id res chain seq x y z
N MET A 1 1.05 23.62 -6.21
CA MET A 1 -0.25 23.65 -6.91
C MET A 1 -1.24 22.82 -6.11
N LEU A 2 -2.41 23.38 -5.76
CA LEU A 2 -3.31 22.81 -4.74
C LEU A 2 -4.33 21.81 -5.30
N LEU A 3 -4.80 22.05 -6.52
CA LEU A 3 -5.70 21.17 -7.28
C LEU A 3 -5.38 21.31 -8.77
N GLN A 4 -5.25 20.19 -9.47
CA GLN A 4 -5.26 20.09 -10.92
C GLN A 4 -6.49 19.30 -11.33
N ILE A 5 -7.27 19.85 -12.24
CA ILE A 5 -8.37 19.12 -12.88
C ILE A 5 -7.96 18.96 -14.33
N LYS A 6 -7.62 17.73 -14.73
CA LYS A 6 -7.22 17.40 -16.11
C LYS A 6 -8.30 16.54 -16.75
N LYS A 7 -8.82 16.96 -17.90
CA LYS A 7 -9.76 16.15 -18.69
C LYS A 7 -8.98 14.98 -19.29
N THR A 8 -9.35 13.74 -18.95
CA THR A 8 -8.67 12.50 -19.39
C THR A 8 -9.40 11.78 -20.53
N GLY A 9 -10.57 12.27 -20.94
CA GLY A 9 -11.34 11.76 -22.08
C GLY A 9 -12.72 12.43 -22.22
N ASP A 10 -13.59 11.90 -23.07
CA ASP A 10 -14.96 12.38 -23.25
C ASP A 10 -15.86 11.99 -22.06
N LYS A 11 -15.75 12.80 -20.99
CA LYS A 11 -16.56 12.86 -19.74
C LYS A 11 -15.84 12.43 -18.46
N THR A 12 -14.53 12.16 -18.48
CA THR A 12 -13.77 11.87 -17.26
C THR A 12 -12.79 13.01 -16.92
N TYR A 13 -12.78 13.38 -15.64
CA TYR A 13 -11.87 14.38 -15.08
C TYR A 13 -10.98 13.69 -14.04
N ARG A 14 -9.67 13.85 -14.17
CA ARG A 14 -8.70 13.50 -13.12
C ARG A 14 -8.48 14.72 -12.23
N ILE A 15 -8.79 14.58 -10.95
CA ILE A 15 -8.57 15.62 -9.94
C ILE A 15 -7.34 15.22 -9.14
N ASP A 16 -6.20 15.85 -9.44
CA ASP A 16 -4.95 15.69 -8.69
C ASP A 16 -4.80 16.86 -7.71
N GLY A 17 -5.11 16.64 -6.44
CA GLY A 17 -4.93 17.65 -5.39
C GLY A 17 -3.73 17.36 -4.50
N ASN A 18 -3.18 18.41 -3.88
CA ASN A 18 -2.22 18.21 -2.80
C ASN A 18 -2.92 17.40 -1.68
N PRO A 19 -2.37 16.25 -1.25
CA PRO A 19 -3.07 15.36 -0.33
C PRO A 19 -3.36 16.02 1.02
N TYR A 20 -2.49 16.93 1.48
CA TYR A 20 -2.71 17.69 2.72
C TYR A 20 -3.80 18.73 2.57
N PHE A 21 -3.95 19.32 1.38
CA PHE A 21 -5.06 20.24 1.09
C PHE A 21 -6.40 19.49 1.06
N ILE A 22 -6.45 18.32 0.42
CA ILE A 22 -7.66 17.48 0.39
C ILE A 22 -8.01 17.03 1.82
N ALA A 23 -7.04 16.52 2.58
CA ALA A 23 -7.25 16.10 3.96
C ALA A 23 -7.72 17.27 4.86
N GLY A 24 -7.14 18.45 4.68
CA GLY A 24 -7.56 19.67 5.36
C GLY A 24 -9.00 20.06 5.01
N LEU A 25 -9.39 20.01 3.73
CA LEU A 25 -10.75 20.30 3.28
C LEU A 25 -11.77 19.31 3.86
N VAL A 26 -11.47 18.02 3.87
CA VAL A 26 -12.34 17.00 4.48
C VAL A 26 -12.48 17.23 5.99
N CYS A 27 -11.38 17.51 6.68
CA CYS A 27 -11.38 17.83 8.11
C CYS A 27 -12.22 19.10 8.39
N PHE A 28 -12.10 20.13 7.56
CA PHE A 28 -12.89 21.35 7.65
C PHE A 28 -14.39 21.04 7.50
N ILE A 29 -14.79 20.29 6.47
CA ILE A 29 -16.20 19.97 6.21
C ILE A 29 -16.79 19.20 7.40
N ILE A 30 -16.09 18.18 7.91
CA ILE A 30 -16.58 17.36 9.04
C ILE A 30 -16.73 18.22 10.30
N THR A 31 -15.68 18.98 10.65
CA THR A 31 -15.69 19.80 11.87
C THR A 31 -16.71 20.95 11.78
N PHE A 32 -16.91 21.51 10.59
CA PHE A 32 -17.93 22.51 10.32
C PHE A 32 -19.34 21.94 10.52
N LEU A 33 -19.64 20.77 9.93
CA LEU A 33 -20.95 20.11 10.10
C LEU A 33 -21.23 19.74 11.56
N LEU A 34 -20.22 19.24 12.29
CA LEU A 34 -20.35 19.01 13.74
C LEU A 34 -20.56 20.31 14.52
N GLY A 35 -19.86 21.37 14.12
CA GLY A 35 -20.03 22.71 14.68
C GLY A 35 -21.43 23.27 14.49
N LEU A 36 -22.08 23.02 13.35
CA LEU A 36 -23.47 23.44 13.11
C LEU A 36 -24.48 22.76 14.04
N ILE A 37 -24.19 21.52 14.48
CA ILE A 37 -25.04 20.80 15.44
C ILE A 37 -24.81 21.32 16.86
N GLY A 38 -23.56 21.61 17.22
CA GLY A 38 -23.18 21.99 18.59
C GLY A 38 -23.23 23.49 18.91
N THR A 39 -23.19 24.37 17.91
CA THR A 39 -23.11 25.83 18.11
C THR A 39 -24.29 26.55 17.45
N LYS A 40 -24.90 27.49 18.17
CA LYS A 40 -25.90 28.41 17.60
C LYS A 40 -25.17 29.56 16.90
N GLY A 41 -24.75 29.34 15.65
CA GLY A 41 -24.15 30.38 14.79
C GLY A 41 -23.25 29.83 13.68
N LEU A 42 -23.54 30.19 12.43
CA LEU A 42 -22.73 29.84 11.25
C LEU A 42 -21.29 30.38 11.36
N ASP A 43 -21.15 31.59 11.88
CA ASP A 43 -19.90 32.27 12.18
C ASP A 43 -19.04 31.47 13.17
N LYS A 44 -19.63 31.02 14.28
CA LYS A 44 -18.93 30.24 15.29
C LYS A 44 -18.51 28.88 14.75
N ALA A 45 -19.41 28.18 14.07
CA ALA A 45 -19.11 26.89 13.43
C ALA A 45 -17.94 27.02 12.43
N PHE A 46 -17.92 28.09 11.64
CA PHE A 46 -16.83 28.37 10.69
C PHE A 46 -15.50 28.61 11.40
N VAL A 47 -15.48 29.48 12.43
CA VAL A 47 -14.25 29.79 13.18
C VAL A 47 -13.68 28.54 13.86
N TYR A 48 -14.53 27.71 14.46
CA TYR A 48 -14.09 26.44 15.06
C TYR A 48 -13.52 25.48 14.02
N ALA A 49 -14.20 25.30 12.89
CA ALA A 49 -13.73 24.43 11.81
C ALA A 49 -12.39 24.91 11.26
N ALA A 50 -12.26 26.21 10.97
CA ALA A 50 -11.02 26.81 10.49
C ALA A 50 -9.87 26.64 11.50
N GLY A 51 -10.13 26.90 12.79
CA GLY A 51 -9.14 26.73 13.85
C GLY A 51 -8.65 25.28 13.96
N ILE A 52 -9.57 24.30 13.95
CA ILE A 52 -9.20 22.87 14.00
C ILE A 52 -8.42 22.47 12.74
N THR A 53 -8.87 22.86 11.54
CA THR A 53 -8.17 22.54 10.30
C THR A 53 -6.75 23.10 10.28
N ILE A 54 -6.55 24.33 10.77
CA ILE A 54 -5.22 24.96 10.87
C ILE A 54 -4.33 24.20 11.86
N LEU A 55 -4.88 23.65 12.94
CA LEU A 55 -4.10 22.87 13.92
C LEU A 55 -3.77 21.46 13.41
N VAL A 56 -4.73 20.79 12.76
CA VAL A 56 -4.57 19.39 12.31
C VAL A 56 -3.69 19.28 11.06
N THR A 57 -3.79 20.22 10.12
CA THR A 57 -3.05 20.13 8.84
C THR A 57 -1.52 20.03 9.03
N PRO A 58 -0.87 20.86 9.86
CA PRO A 58 0.56 20.73 10.16
C PRO A 58 0.91 19.39 10.83
N ILE A 59 0.05 18.88 11.72
CA ILE A 59 0.27 17.59 12.39
C ILE A 59 0.29 16.47 11.36
N VAL A 60 -0.71 16.43 10.45
CA VAL A 60 -0.76 15.44 9.36
C VAL A 60 0.48 15.53 8.47
N TYR A 61 0.89 16.74 8.10
CA TYR A 61 2.11 16.96 7.32
C TYR A 61 3.36 16.43 8.03
N VAL A 62 3.55 16.77 9.30
CA VAL A 62 4.70 16.32 10.09
C VAL A 62 4.70 14.78 10.23
N LEU A 63 3.55 14.18 10.52
CA LEU A 63 3.43 12.72 10.63
C LEU A 63 3.79 12.02 9.32
N ASP A 64 3.34 12.54 8.17
CA ASP A 64 3.68 11.98 6.86
C ASP A 64 5.18 12.10 6.56
N GLN A 65 5.80 13.24 6.86
CA GLN A 65 7.25 13.42 6.69
C GLN A 65 8.06 12.48 7.58
N VAL A 66 7.63 12.28 8.83
CA VAL A 66 8.24 11.29 9.74
C VAL A 66 8.08 9.87 9.20
N GLY A 67 6.90 9.54 8.67
CA GLY A 67 6.61 8.26 8.03
C GLY A 67 7.53 7.97 6.84
N LYS A 68 7.65 8.92 5.90
CA LYS A 68 8.57 8.84 4.75
C LYS A 68 10.03 8.67 5.17
N LYS A 69 10.46 9.42 6.19
CA LYS A 69 11.82 9.27 6.76
C LYS A 69 12.03 7.88 7.36
N LYS A 70 11.02 7.32 8.02
CA LYS A 70 11.07 5.97 8.58
C LYS A 70 11.10 4.90 7.50
N HIS A 71 10.31 5.07 6.44
CA HIS A 71 10.31 4.20 5.26
C HIS A 71 11.70 4.06 4.65
N ARG A 72 12.38 5.17 4.35
CA ARG A 72 13.75 5.12 3.81
C ARG A 72 14.75 4.47 4.76
N LYS A 73 14.55 4.61 6.07
CA LYS A 73 15.41 4.02 7.11
C LYS A 73 15.03 2.60 7.51
N ILE A 74 14.03 1.98 6.87
CA ILE A 74 13.57 0.65 7.30
C ILE A 74 14.62 -0.42 7.05
N ILE A 75 15.49 -0.24 6.04
CA ILE A 75 16.52 -1.21 5.68
C ILE A 75 17.46 -1.51 6.85
N SER A 76 17.74 -0.52 7.71
CA SER A 76 18.58 -0.71 8.89
C SER A 76 17.87 -1.40 10.06
N SER A 77 16.60 -1.80 9.92
CA SER A 77 15.88 -2.53 10.95
C SER A 77 16.34 -3.98 11.04
N LYS A 78 16.21 -4.59 12.22
CA LYS A 78 16.58 -6.00 12.46
C LYS A 78 15.93 -6.95 11.44
N LEU A 79 14.65 -6.72 11.13
CA LEU A 79 13.92 -7.53 10.16
C LEU A 79 14.52 -7.44 8.75
N PHE A 80 14.76 -6.23 8.26
CA PHE A 80 15.27 -6.05 6.91
C PHE A 80 16.72 -6.52 6.77
N GLN A 81 17.56 -6.28 7.78
CA GLN A 81 18.92 -6.83 7.82
C GLN A 81 18.92 -8.37 7.79
N HIS A 82 17.97 -9.01 8.46
CA HIS A 82 17.83 -10.45 8.41
C HIS A 82 17.36 -10.95 7.03
N LEU A 83 16.39 -10.25 6.40
CA LEU A 83 15.94 -10.57 5.04
C LEU A 83 17.07 -10.41 4.00
N LEU A 84 17.91 -9.38 4.14
CA LEU A 84 19.12 -9.22 3.32
C LEU A 84 20.09 -10.39 3.50
N ALA A 85 20.29 -10.85 4.74
CA ALA A 85 21.18 -11.97 5.03
C ALA A 85 20.73 -13.30 4.40
N ILE A 86 19.43 -13.47 4.12
CA ILE A 86 18.90 -14.65 3.43
C ILE A 86 18.78 -14.48 1.91
N GLY A 87 19.35 -13.41 1.34
CA GLY A 87 19.49 -13.24 -0.11
C GLY A 87 18.49 -12.27 -0.77
N PHE A 88 17.70 -11.51 0.00
CA PHE A 88 16.98 -10.37 -0.55
C PHE A 88 17.96 -9.24 -0.89
N GLU A 89 17.57 -8.39 -1.84
CA GLU A 89 18.34 -7.24 -2.30
C GLU A 89 17.58 -5.95 -2.00
N VAL A 90 18.31 -4.86 -1.76
CA VAL A 90 17.72 -3.54 -1.59
C VAL A 90 17.17 -3.06 -2.94
N GLU A 91 15.93 -2.60 -2.94
CA GLU A 91 15.30 -1.96 -4.09
C GLU A 91 14.98 -0.49 -3.72
N GLU A 92 15.54 0.43 -4.47
CA GLU A 92 15.34 1.88 -4.30
C GLU A 92 14.87 2.51 -5.60
N GLN A 93 13.80 3.32 -5.51
CA GLN A 93 13.28 4.04 -6.66
C GLN A 93 12.64 5.36 -6.20
N LYS A 94 13.26 6.49 -6.57
CA LYS A 94 12.85 7.83 -6.10
C LYS A 94 12.77 7.91 -4.56
N ASP A 95 11.55 7.96 -4.02
CA ASP A 95 11.29 8.06 -2.59
C ASP A 95 11.03 6.69 -1.94
N TYR A 96 10.93 5.64 -2.74
CA TYR A 96 10.72 4.27 -2.30
C TYR A 96 12.01 3.59 -1.87
N THR A 97 11.91 2.84 -0.79
CA THR A 97 12.95 1.94 -0.30
C THR A 97 12.29 0.66 0.22
N GLY A 98 12.71 -0.48 -0.33
CA GLY A 98 12.22 -1.80 0.07
C GLY A 98 13.24 -2.89 -0.23
N LEU A 99 12.77 -4.13 -0.19
CA LEU A 99 13.52 -5.31 -0.56
C LEU A 99 12.82 -6.03 -1.70
N ILE A 100 13.61 -6.57 -2.61
CA ILE A 100 13.17 -7.51 -3.64
C ILE A 100 13.95 -8.81 -3.50
N GLY A 101 13.28 -9.95 -3.65
CA GLY A 101 13.92 -11.25 -3.53
C GLY A 101 13.09 -12.36 -4.15
N GLU A 102 13.63 -13.56 -4.12
CA GLU A 102 12.94 -14.76 -4.56
C GLU A 102 12.99 -15.81 -3.46
N ARG A 103 11.87 -16.49 -3.24
CA ARG A 103 11.79 -17.64 -2.33
C ARG A 103 10.81 -18.65 -2.90
N ASN A 104 11.22 -19.91 -2.97
CA ASN A 104 10.40 -21.02 -3.49
C ASN A 104 9.81 -20.75 -4.90
N GLN A 105 10.61 -20.12 -5.77
CA GLN A 105 10.27 -19.68 -7.14
C GLN A 105 9.25 -18.53 -7.22
N THR A 106 8.91 -17.92 -6.08
CA THR A 106 8.02 -16.76 -6.01
C THR A 106 8.85 -15.51 -5.75
N ALA A 107 8.67 -14.50 -6.58
CA ALA A 107 9.23 -13.18 -6.37
C ALA A 107 8.45 -12.47 -5.26
N PHE A 108 9.19 -11.79 -4.40
CA PHE A 108 8.63 -11.00 -3.31
C PHE A 108 9.18 -9.58 -3.33
N ARG A 109 8.29 -8.63 -3.03
CA ARG A 109 8.68 -7.31 -2.53
C ARG A 109 8.26 -7.14 -1.09
N ILE A 110 9.15 -6.56 -0.30
CA ILE A 110 8.89 -6.31 1.13
C ILE A 110 9.27 -4.88 1.43
N TYR A 111 8.32 -4.08 1.92
CA TYR A 111 8.56 -2.69 2.28
C TYR A 111 7.79 -2.31 3.52
N TYR A 112 8.14 -1.17 4.11
CA TYR A 112 7.38 -0.60 5.23
C TYR A 112 6.41 0.46 4.72
N ASP A 113 5.17 0.44 5.20
CA ASP A 113 4.18 1.47 4.88
C ASP A 113 3.75 2.19 6.17
N TRP A 114 3.90 3.51 6.21
CA TRP A 114 3.45 4.32 7.34
C TRP A 114 1.95 4.63 7.26
N ASN A 115 1.34 4.48 6.08
CA ASN A 115 -0.11 4.54 5.87
C ASN A 115 -0.72 3.19 6.27
N LYS A 116 -0.65 2.94 7.57
CA LYS A 116 -1.10 1.71 8.20
C LYS A 116 -2.54 1.34 7.81
N LEU A 117 -2.69 0.14 7.25
CA LEU A 117 -3.99 -0.47 6.95
C LEU A 117 -4.32 -1.59 7.95
N SER A 118 -3.31 -2.23 8.53
CA SER A 118 -3.52 -3.26 9.55
C SER A 118 -3.91 -2.62 10.88
N LYS A 119 -4.86 -3.24 11.60
CA LYS A 119 -5.41 -2.64 12.83
C LYS A 119 -4.68 -3.24 14.05
N GLY A 120 -3.72 -2.51 14.62
CA GLY A 120 -3.01 -2.90 15.85
C GLY A 120 -2.82 -1.71 16.79
N PHE A 121 -2.81 -1.93 18.10
CA PHE A 121 -2.47 -0.86 19.06
C PHE A 121 -0.95 -0.63 19.05
N PHE A 122 -0.52 0.63 19.07
CA PHE A 122 0.90 1.05 19.08
C PHE A 122 1.83 0.50 17.99
N SER A 123 1.32 -0.04 16.88
CA SER A 123 2.21 -0.39 15.75
C SER A 123 2.68 0.89 15.04
N PHE A 124 3.93 0.88 14.59
CA PHE A 124 4.57 2.04 13.99
C PHE A 124 4.31 2.15 12.48
N GLY A 125 3.44 1.32 11.91
CA GLY A 125 3.19 1.15 10.48
C GLY A 125 3.00 -0.33 10.16
N ASP A 126 3.02 -0.66 8.88
CA ASP A 126 2.90 -2.03 8.38
C ASP A 126 4.19 -2.46 7.68
N ILE A 127 4.58 -3.72 7.83
CA ILE A 127 5.41 -4.42 6.85
C ILE A 127 4.47 -4.99 5.80
N VAL A 128 4.67 -4.57 4.56
CA VAL A 128 3.90 -5.03 3.42
C VAL A 128 4.72 -6.05 2.66
N ILE A 129 4.15 -7.24 2.48
CA ILE A 129 4.70 -8.33 1.69
C ILE A 129 3.84 -8.45 0.43
N VAL A 130 4.50 -8.43 -0.73
CA VAL A 130 3.89 -8.60 -2.05
C VAL A 130 4.46 -9.85 -2.68
N GLY A 131 3.66 -10.89 -2.88
CA GLY A 131 4.05 -12.10 -3.61
C GLY A 131 3.47 -12.10 -5.02
N TYR A 132 4.28 -12.28 -6.05
CA TYR A 132 3.86 -12.10 -7.45
C TYR A 132 3.53 -13.42 -8.14
N PHE A 133 2.56 -13.35 -9.05
CA PHE A 133 2.10 -14.48 -9.87
C PHE A 133 1.65 -14.00 -11.25
N GLU A 134 1.51 -14.93 -12.20
CA GLU A 134 1.04 -14.63 -13.56
C GLU A 134 -0.33 -13.96 -13.52
N PRO A 135 -0.52 -12.82 -14.20
CA PRO A 135 -1.67 -11.96 -14.02
C PRO A 135 -2.97 -12.69 -14.38
N LEU A 136 -4.02 -12.43 -13.61
CA LEU A 136 -5.37 -12.94 -13.80
C LEU A 136 -6.06 -12.21 -14.97
N VAL A 137 -5.51 -12.32 -16.17
CA VAL A 137 -6.10 -11.74 -17.38
C VAL A 137 -6.86 -12.79 -18.18
N ASN A 138 -8.09 -12.46 -18.56
CA ASN A 138 -8.90 -13.28 -19.47
C ASN A 138 -8.45 -13.13 -20.92
N ASN A 139 -7.90 -11.96 -21.26
CA ASN A 139 -7.37 -11.65 -22.59
C ASN A 139 -6.30 -10.56 -22.47
N PHE A 140 -5.06 -10.90 -22.82
CA PHE A 140 -3.92 -9.98 -22.78
C PHE A 140 -4.07 -8.79 -23.75
N GLU A 141 -4.73 -8.97 -24.90
CA GLU A 141 -4.94 -7.91 -25.91
C GLU A 141 -5.99 -6.88 -25.48
N LYS A 142 -6.99 -7.31 -24.69
CA LYS A 142 -8.05 -6.43 -24.17
C LYS A 142 -7.78 -5.91 -22.76
N GLY A 143 -6.75 -6.42 -22.08
CA GLY A 143 -6.40 -6.04 -20.71
C GLY A 143 -7.50 -6.33 -19.68
N THR A 144 -8.40 -7.27 -19.96
CA THR A 144 -9.54 -7.55 -19.08
C THR A 144 -9.15 -8.54 -17.97
N ILE A 145 -9.32 -8.10 -16.74
CA ILE A 145 -9.06 -8.90 -15.52
C ILE A 145 -10.20 -9.91 -15.32
N ASN A 146 -9.86 -11.11 -14.86
CA ASN A 146 -10.84 -12.09 -14.41
C ASN A 146 -11.38 -11.70 -13.02
N GLU A 147 -12.35 -10.78 -12.99
CA GLU A 147 -12.94 -10.29 -11.74
C GLU A 147 -13.67 -11.39 -10.95
N GLU A 148 -14.29 -12.35 -11.63
CA GLU A 148 -15.00 -13.46 -10.98
C GLU A 148 -14.03 -14.35 -10.19
N LEU A 149 -12.92 -14.74 -10.81
CA LEU A 149 -11.86 -15.51 -10.13
C LEU A 149 -11.25 -14.71 -8.97
N LEU A 150 -10.96 -13.43 -9.18
CA LEU A 150 -10.40 -12.56 -8.13
C LEU A 150 -11.34 -12.44 -6.92
N ASN A 151 -12.64 -12.24 -7.17
CA ASN A 151 -13.66 -12.17 -6.12
C ASN A 151 -13.84 -13.51 -5.40
N SER A 152 -13.77 -14.61 -6.14
CA SER A 152 -13.82 -15.97 -5.59
C SER A 152 -12.63 -16.24 -4.66
N LEU A 153 -11.40 -15.93 -5.10
CA LEU A 153 -10.18 -16.08 -4.28
C LEU A 153 -10.24 -15.23 -3.02
N ASN A 154 -10.58 -13.94 -3.15
CA ASN A 154 -10.71 -13.05 -2.00
C ASN A 154 -11.83 -13.46 -1.04
N SER A 155 -12.91 -14.08 -1.54
CA SER A 155 -13.98 -14.63 -0.70
C SER A 155 -13.56 -15.92 0.00
N LYS A 156 -12.92 -16.85 -0.71
CA LYS A 156 -12.43 -18.14 -0.19
C LYS A 156 -11.49 -17.95 0.99
N TYR A 157 -10.57 -16.99 0.89
CA TYR A 157 -9.56 -16.75 1.93
C TYR A 157 -9.93 -15.62 2.89
N LYS A 158 -11.15 -15.07 2.78
CA LYS A 158 -11.65 -13.98 3.62
C LYS A 158 -11.51 -14.28 5.12
N GLU A 159 -11.77 -15.52 5.54
CA GLU A 159 -11.68 -15.94 6.95
C GLU A 159 -10.25 -16.21 7.43
N THR A 160 -9.38 -16.73 6.56
CA THR A 160 -7.94 -16.91 6.85
C THR A 160 -7.25 -15.57 7.14
N PHE A 161 -7.76 -14.48 6.55
CA PHE A 161 -7.28 -13.12 6.76
C PHE A 161 -7.90 -12.40 7.99
N TRP A 162 -8.94 -12.96 8.61
CA TRP A 162 -9.67 -12.35 9.73
C TRP A 162 -9.49 -13.08 11.07
N THR A 163 -8.35 -13.76 11.29
CA THR A 163 -8.00 -14.15 12.67
C THR A 163 -7.86 -12.89 13.53
N SER A 164 -8.18 -12.99 14.82
CA SER A 164 -8.36 -11.90 15.80
C SER A 164 -7.22 -10.86 15.92
N LYS A 165 -6.10 -11.07 15.24
CA LYS A 165 -5.04 -10.09 14.98
C LYS A 165 -5.19 -9.59 13.53
N LYS A 166 -5.76 -8.39 13.39
CA LYS A 166 -6.24 -7.75 12.16
C LYS A 166 -5.12 -7.49 11.12
N ILE A 167 -4.74 -8.53 10.40
CA ILE A 167 -3.80 -8.57 9.27
C ILE A 167 -4.61 -8.36 7.99
N LEU A 168 -4.30 -7.33 7.19
CA LEU A 168 -5.00 -7.11 5.92
C LEU A 168 -4.26 -7.89 4.83
N SER A 169 -4.92 -8.89 4.22
CA SER A 169 -4.38 -9.56 3.04
C SER A 169 -5.43 -9.68 1.94
N ARG A 170 -4.99 -9.66 0.69
CA ARG A 170 -5.87 -9.77 -0.48
C ARG A 170 -5.10 -10.22 -1.72
N PHE A 171 -5.80 -10.92 -2.60
CA PHE A 171 -5.39 -11.05 -3.99
C PHE A 171 -5.70 -9.76 -4.74
N ALA A 172 -4.77 -9.37 -5.59
CA ALA A 172 -4.88 -8.35 -6.63
C ALA A 172 -4.62 -9.02 -8.00
N PRO A 173 -4.81 -8.31 -9.12
CA PRO A 173 -4.74 -8.94 -10.45
C PRO A 173 -3.42 -9.65 -10.79
N ALA A 174 -2.28 -9.24 -10.23
CA ALA A 174 -0.96 -9.81 -10.53
C ALA A 174 -0.13 -10.17 -9.30
N PHE A 175 -0.69 -10.01 -8.10
CA PHE A 175 0.02 -10.25 -6.85
C PHE A 175 -0.91 -10.51 -5.68
N PHE A 176 -0.34 -11.12 -4.65
CA PHE A 176 -0.93 -11.25 -3.33
C PHE A 176 -0.30 -10.23 -2.39
N LEU A 177 -1.12 -9.52 -1.63
CA LEU A 177 -0.70 -8.47 -0.70
C LEU A 177 -0.98 -8.90 0.73
N ARG A 178 -0.02 -8.70 1.64
CA ARG A 178 -0.17 -8.93 3.07
C ARG A 178 0.44 -7.81 3.89
N HIS A 179 -0.36 -7.22 4.78
CA HIS A 179 0.04 -6.18 5.74
C HIS A 179 0.19 -6.76 7.14
N LEU A 180 1.40 -6.68 7.68
CA LEU A 180 1.73 -7.11 9.02
C LEU A 180 2.03 -5.89 9.89
N ASN A 181 1.43 -5.79 11.08
CA ASN A 181 1.77 -4.73 12.02
C ASN A 181 3.29 -4.73 12.31
N TYR A 182 3.94 -3.59 12.09
CA TYR A 182 5.36 -3.44 12.39
C TYR A 182 5.61 -2.98 13.82
N TYR A 183 6.47 -3.74 14.51
CA TYR A 183 7.09 -3.39 15.77
C TYR A 183 8.62 -3.52 15.62
N PRO A 184 9.44 -2.70 16.32
CA PRO A 184 10.90 -2.85 16.27
C PRO A 184 11.40 -4.26 16.66
N PHE A 185 10.58 -5.01 17.38
CA PHE A 185 10.81 -6.38 17.84
C PHE A 185 9.96 -7.42 17.08
N THR A 186 9.44 -7.09 15.90
CA THR A 186 8.74 -8.06 15.03
C THR A 186 9.59 -9.31 14.85
N ASN A 187 9.00 -10.49 15.08
CA ASN A 187 9.67 -11.76 14.92
C ASN A 187 9.97 -12.03 13.44
N THR A 188 11.25 -12.17 13.11
CA THR A 188 11.74 -12.40 11.74
C THR A 188 11.30 -13.75 11.19
N ASP A 189 11.31 -14.79 12.01
CA ASP A 189 10.95 -16.14 11.60
C ASP A 189 9.47 -16.23 11.23
N ALA A 190 8.63 -15.46 11.92
CA ALA A 190 7.21 -15.34 11.59
C ALA A 190 6.99 -14.68 10.21
N VAL A 191 7.81 -13.68 9.86
CA VAL A 191 7.75 -13.05 8.53
C VAL A 191 8.23 -14.02 7.44
N ILE A 192 9.29 -14.78 7.69
CA ILE A 192 9.79 -15.78 6.74
C ILE A 192 8.76 -16.89 6.52
N ALA A 193 8.15 -17.40 7.60
CA ALA A 193 7.08 -18.39 7.51
C ALA A 193 5.87 -17.86 6.73
N ASP A 194 5.59 -16.55 6.79
CA ASP A 194 4.56 -15.93 5.97
C ASP A 194 4.93 -15.89 4.48
N LEU A 195 6.21 -15.75 4.10
CA LEU A 195 6.65 -15.85 2.69
C LEU A 195 6.38 -17.26 2.12
N ASP A 196 6.70 -18.29 2.91
CA ASP A 196 6.45 -19.69 2.54
C ASP A 196 4.94 -19.93 2.38
N LYS A 197 4.13 -19.52 3.37
CA LYS A 197 2.66 -19.62 3.29
C LYS A 197 2.06 -18.89 2.10
N ILE A 198 2.58 -17.71 1.74
CA ILE A 198 2.09 -16.97 0.56
C ILE A 198 2.38 -17.76 -0.71
N THR A 199 3.57 -18.35 -0.82
CA THR A 199 3.89 -19.20 -1.98
C THR A 199 2.94 -20.38 -2.08
N ASP A 200 2.70 -21.07 -0.97
CA ASP A 200 1.80 -22.22 -0.94
C ASP A 200 0.36 -21.79 -1.28
N LEU A 201 -0.11 -20.67 -0.73
CA LEU A 201 -1.41 -20.10 -1.01
C LEU A 201 -1.60 -19.79 -2.52
N ILE A 202 -0.58 -19.22 -3.17
CA ILE A 202 -0.60 -18.94 -4.61
C ILE A 202 -0.73 -20.26 -5.39
N LYS A 203 0.09 -21.26 -5.07
CA LYS A 203 0.09 -22.57 -5.75
C LYS A 203 -1.22 -23.34 -5.54
N GLU A 204 -1.73 -23.40 -4.31
CA GLU A 204 -3.01 -24.04 -3.96
C GLU A 204 -4.22 -23.36 -4.62
N SER A 205 -4.07 -22.09 -4.97
CA SER A 205 -5.09 -21.33 -5.72
C SER A 205 -5.04 -21.58 -7.24
N GLY A 206 -4.16 -22.47 -7.70
CA GLY A 206 -3.94 -22.75 -9.12
C GLY A 206 -3.22 -21.62 -9.88
N LEU A 207 -2.62 -20.68 -9.15
CA LEU A 207 -1.89 -19.56 -9.74
C LEU A 207 -0.43 -19.93 -9.94
N THR A 208 0.18 -19.37 -10.98
CA THR A 208 1.58 -19.63 -11.31
C THR A 208 2.47 -18.55 -10.69
N PRO A 209 3.35 -18.87 -9.73
CA PRO A 209 4.30 -17.91 -9.19
C PRO A 209 5.25 -17.37 -10.27
N ILE A 210 5.63 -16.11 -10.16
CA ILE A 210 6.62 -15.46 -11.04
C ILE A 210 7.97 -15.42 -10.32
N SER A 211 9.07 -15.72 -11.02
CA SER A 211 10.44 -15.58 -10.50
C SER A 211 10.89 -14.12 -10.46
N LYS A 212 11.92 -13.78 -9.66
CA LYS A 212 12.44 -12.39 -9.58
C LYS A 212 12.84 -11.86 -10.95
N LYS A 213 13.48 -12.71 -11.77
CA LYS A 213 13.90 -12.35 -13.13
C LYS A 213 12.69 -11.98 -14.00
N ALA A 214 11.68 -12.85 -14.03
CA ALA A 214 10.48 -12.61 -14.82
C ALA A 214 9.70 -11.38 -14.33
N LEU A 215 9.65 -11.13 -13.01
CA LEU A 215 9.03 -9.93 -12.45
C LEU A 215 9.71 -8.65 -12.97
N LEU A 216 11.04 -8.61 -12.97
CA LEU A 216 11.80 -7.44 -13.44
C LEU A 216 11.64 -7.21 -14.95
N GLU A 217 11.56 -8.29 -15.74
CA GLU A 217 11.28 -8.21 -17.18
C GLU A 217 9.86 -7.66 -17.43
N ARG A 218 8.85 -8.22 -16.75
CA ARG A 218 7.46 -7.78 -16.85
C ARG A 218 7.25 -6.34 -16.39
N GLN A 219 7.97 -5.89 -15.36
CA GLN A 219 7.88 -4.51 -14.91
C GLN A 219 8.44 -3.52 -15.95
N LYS A 220 9.49 -3.89 -16.68
CA LYS A 220 9.99 -3.06 -17.79
C LYS A 220 8.96 -2.94 -18.92
N GLU A 221 8.22 -4.01 -19.19
CA GLU A 221 7.24 -4.07 -20.28
C GLU A 221 5.88 -3.43 -19.91
N PHE A 222 5.39 -3.66 -18.70
CA PHE A 222 4.02 -3.31 -18.29
C PHE A 222 3.95 -2.29 -17.15
N GLY A 223 5.08 -1.78 -16.66
CA GLY A 223 5.17 -0.70 -15.68
C GLY A 223 4.37 -0.95 -14.40
N TYR A 224 3.29 -0.16 -14.21
CA TYR A 224 2.49 -0.09 -12.98
C TYR A 224 1.88 -1.41 -12.53
N ASN A 225 1.60 -2.33 -13.46
CA ASN A 225 0.93 -3.60 -13.15
C ASN A 225 1.79 -4.53 -12.28
N TYR A 226 3.11 -4.32 -12.27
CA TYR A 226 4.07 -5.11 -11.51
C TYR A 226 4.87 -4.25 -10.53
N ALA A 227 4.44 -3.03 -10.25
CA ALA A 227 5.03 -2.17 -9.22
C ALA A 227 4.50 -2.50 -7.82
N PRO A 228 5.27 -2.29 -6.74
CA PRO A 228 4.72 -2.36 -5.39
C PRO A 228 3.63 -1.28 -5.21
N PRO A 229 2.50 -1.60 -4.59
CA PRO A 229 1.38 -0.67 -4.44
C PRO A 229 1.63 0.31 -3.28
N ILE A 230 2.56 1.24 -3.47
CA ILE A 230 2.90 2.31 -2.53
C ILE A 230 3.17 3.63 -3.26
N ASP A 231 2.66 4.73 -2.72
CA ASP A 231 2.73 6.06 -3.36
C ASP A 231 4.15 6.58 -3.57
N THR A 232 5.13 6.12 -2.76
CA THR A 232 6.54 6.51 -2.92
C THR A 232 7.23 5.82 -4.09
N PHE A 233 6.63 4.75 -4.64
CA PHE A 233 7.15 4.06 -5.82
C PHE A 233 6.80 4.88 -7.06
N GLY A 234 7.53 5.97 -7.28
CA GLY A 234 7.29 6.81 -8.44
C GLY A 234 7.85 6.14 -9.69
N LEU A 235 6.98 5.76 -10.62
CA LEU A 235 7.40 5.26 -11.93
C LEU A 235 8.09 6.38 -12.73
N GLU A 236 9.12 6.04 -13.50
CA GLU A 236 9.46 6.84 -14.68
C GLU A 236 8.30 6.67 -15.66
N GLN A 237 7.78 7.78 -16.18
CA GLN A 237 6.90 7.69 -17.34
C GLN A 237 7.77 7.14 -18.47
N VAL A 238 7.41 5.96 -18.98
CA VAL A 238 7.96 5.52 -20.26
C VAL A 238 7.33 6.45 -21.30
N ASP A 239 8.18 7.29 -21.89
CA ASP A 239 7.80 8.24 -22.96
C ASP A 239 7.18 7.52 -24.16
#